data_AF-A0AAW2CMD6-F1
#
_entry.id   AF-A0AAW2CMD6-F1
#
_cell.length_a   1.000
_cell.length_b   1.000
_cell.length_c   1.000
_cell.angle_alpha   90.00
_cell.angle_beta   90.00
_cell.angle_gamma   90.00
#
_symmetry.space_group_name_H-M   'P 1'
#
loop_
_entity.id
_entity.type
_entity.pdbx_description
1 polymer ?
#
loop_
_entity_poly.entity_id
_entity_poly.type
_entity_poly.pdbx_seq_one_letter_code
_entity_poly.pdbx_strand_id
1 'polypeptide(L)' 'FRTMNWIQRKIYLYNVTFGLYMLDWWERYLFNTLIIMLMWFILYNGSRYVTEFCK' A
#
# COMPACT_ATOMS: atom_id res chain seq x y z
N PHE A 1 -1.86 -25.18 -27.72
CA PHE A 1 -0.99 -24.19 -27.06
C PHE A 1 -1.21 -22.81 -27.67
N ARG A 2 -2.42 -22.28 -27.44
CA ARG A 2 -2.98 -21.12 -28.14
C ARG A 2 -2.59 -19.87 -27.34
N THR A 3 -1.77 -19.01 -27.93
CA THR A 3 -1.62 -17.57 -27.64
C THR A 3 -1.96 -17.15 -26.21
N MET A 4 -1.05 -17.38 -25.25
CA MET A 4 -1.13 -16.68 -23.96
C MET A 4 -0.89 -15.19 -24.24
N ASN A 5 -1.99 -14.45 -24.33
CA ASN A 5 -2.03 -13.02 -24.60
C ASN A 5 -0.97 -12.31 -23.76
N TRP A 6 -0.07 -11.57 -24.42
CA TRP A 6 1.02 -10.83 -23.78
C TRP A 6 0.55 -9.96 -22.59
N ILE A 7 -0.71 -9.51 -22.65
CA ILE A 7 -1.44 -8.80 -21.60
C ILE A 7 -1.60 -9.64 -20.32
N GLN A 8 -1.95 -10.92 -20.42
CA GLN A 8 -2.09 -11.81 -19.25
C GLN A 8 -0.75 -12.03 -18.54
N ARG A 9 0.35 -12.13 -19.31
CA ARG A 9 1.71 -12.21 -18.75
C ARG A 9 2.11 -10.91 -18.05
N LYS A 10 1.74 -9.76 -18.62
CA LYS A 10 1.93 -8.46 -17.98
C LYS A 10 1.14 -8.41 -16.67
N ILE A 11 -0.14 -8.77 -16.67
CA ILE A 11 -1.00 -8.81 -15.47
C ILE A 11 -0.41 -9.71 -14.38
N TYR A 12 0.05 -10.91 -14.73
CA TYR A 12 0.70 -11.82 -13.77
C TYR A 12 1.95 -11.20 -13.15
N LEU A 13 2.82 -10.58 -13.95
CA LEU A 13 4.00 -9.89 -13.45
C LEU A 13 3.66 -8.68 -12.58
N TYR A 14 2.65 -7.90 -12.93
CA TYR A 14 2.15 -6.82 -12.07
C TYR A 14 1.61 -7.37 -10.76
N ASN A 15 0.86 -8.47 -10.82
CA ASN A 15 0.36 -9.17 -9.64
C ASN A 15 1.52 -9.67 -8.77
N VAL A 16 2.62 -10.17 -9.36
CA VAL A 16 3.78 -10.77 -8.68
C VAL A 16 4.83 -9.75 -8.18
N THR A 17 4.82 -8.51 -8.68
CA THR A 17 5.89 -7.53 -8.42
C THR A 17 5.41 -6.31 -7.62
N PHE A 18 4.13 -5.92 -7.76
CA PHE A 18 3.59 -4.75 -7.06
C PHE A 18 2.99 -5.05 -5.68
N GLY A 19 2.96 -6.31 -5.22
CA GLY A 19 2.77 -6.71 -3.81
C GLY A 19 1.38 -6.48 -3.22
N LEU A 20 0.80 -5.30 -3.41
CA LEU A 20 -0.53 -4.91 -2.91
C LEU A 20 -1.67 -5.71 -3.55
N TYR A 21 -1.42 -6.30 -4.74
CA TYR A 21 -2.32 -7.27 -5.36
C TYR A 21 -1.85 -8.75 -5.25
N MET A 22 -0.72 -8.97 -4.62
CA MET A 22 -0.12 -10.29 -4.43
C MET A 22 -0.45 -10.87 -3.07
N LEU A 23 -0.56 -9.99 -2.06
CA LEU A 23 -0.99 -10.30 -0.72
C LEU A 23 -2.38 -10.94 -0.75
N ASP A 24 -2.54 -11.98 0.07
CA ASP A 24 -3.82 -12.63 0.31
C ASP A 24 -4.85 -11.57 0.74
N TRP A 25 -6.14 -11.82 0.50
CA TRP A 25 -7.17 -10.79 0.70
C TRP A 25 -7.12 -10.18 2.12
N TRP A 26 -6.77 -10.99 3.11
CA TRP A 26 -6.54 -10.59 4.49
C TRP A 26 -5.29 -9.73 4.69
N GLU A 27 -4.19 -10.06 4.04
CA GLU A 27 -2.93 -9.34 4.18
C GLU A 27 -3.05 -7.92 3.61
N ARG A 28 -3.82 -7.73 2.52
CA ARG A 28 -4.10 -6.41 1.96
C ARG A 28 -4.85 -5.51 2.94
N TYR A 29 -5.81 -6.09 3.67
CA TYR A 29 -6.57 -5.37 4.69
C TYR A 29 -5.65 -4.91 5.82
N LEU A 30 -4.80 -5.81 6.34
CA LEU A 30 -3.80 -5.48 7.37
C LEU A 30 -2.83 -4.39 6.89
N PHE A 31 -2.28 -4.50 5.69
CA PHE A 31 -1.32 -3.54 5.16
C PHE A 31 -1.93 -2.15 4.98
N ASN A 32 -3.16 -2.06 4.47
CA ASN A 32 -3.85 -0.79 4.29
C ASN A 32 -4.18 -0.13 5.64
N THR A 33 -4.66 -0.91 6.63
CA THR A 33 -4.88 -0.42 7.99
C THR A 33 -3.58 0.08 8.64
N LEU A 34 -2.47 -0.62 8.44
CA LEU A 34 -1.16 -0.19 8.93
C LEU A 34 -0.73 1.14 8.31
N ILE A 35 -0.87 1.34 7.00
CA ILE A 35 -0.54 2.61 6.34
C ILE A 35 -1.40 3.75 6.88
N ILE A 36 -2.70 3.53 7.05
CA ILE A 36 -3.63 4.55 7.59
C ILE A 36 -3.23 4.93 9.02
N MET A 37 -2.97 3.94 9.88
CA MET A 37 -2.51 4.16 11.26
C MET A 37 -1.18 4.93 11.30
N LEU A 38 -0.25 4.59 10.40
CA LEU A 38 1.08 5.18 10.34
C LEU A 38 1.02 6.63 9.83
N MET A 39 0.21 6.90 8.80
CA MET A 39 -0.08 8.27 8.37
C MET A 39 -0.71 9.09 9.49
N TRP A 40 -1.72 8.56 10.18
CA TRP A 40 -2.35 9.25 11.29
C TRP A 40 -1.36 9.56 12.42
N PHE A 41 -0.48 8.59 12.74
CA PHE A 41 0.55 8.76 13.74
C PHE A 41 1.54 9.88 13.37
N ILE A 42 2.01 9.91 12.12
CA ILE A 42 2.91 10.96 11.64
C ILE A 42 2.20 12.32 11.66
N LEU A 43 0.94 12.39 11.23
CA LEU A 43 0.16 13.63 11.23
C LEU A 43 -0.10 14.14 12.65
N TYR A 44 -0.43 13.27 13.60
CA TYR A 44 -0.65 13.65 14.99
C TYR A 44 0.64 14.16 15.65
N ASN A 45 1.75 13.42 15.49
CA ASN A 45 3.04 13.84 16.04
C ASN A 45 3.57 15.09 15.35
N GLY A 46 3.51 15.15 14.01
CA GLY A 46 3.92 16.29 13.21
C GLY A 46 3.08 17.54 13.53
N SER A 47 1.76 17.40 13.64
CA SER A 47 0.87 18.48 14.07
C SER A 47 1.23 18.97 15.46
N ARG A 48 1.52 18.07 16.41
CA ARG A 48 1.92 18.47 17.76
C ARG A 48 3.26 19.22 17.75
N TYR A 49 4.25 18.74 16.99
CA TYR A 49 5.52 19.45 16.79
C TYR A 49 5.34 20.82 16.14
N VAL A 50 4.54 20.92 15.07
CA VAL A 50 4.27 22.20 14.38
C VAL A 50 3.51 23.15 15.30
N THR A 51 2.56 22.65 16.09
CA THR A 51 1.80 23.47 17.04
C THR A 51 2.68 23.99 18.17
N GLU A 52 3.65 23.20 18.65
CA GLU A 52 4.65 23.67 19.63
C GLU A 52 5.65 24.64 19.02
N PHE A 53 5.97 24.54 17.73
CA PHE A 53 6.88 25.47 17.03
C PHE A 53 6.21 26.79 16.59
N CYS A 54 4.89 26.77 16.35
CA CYS A 54 4.10 27.95 16.02
C CYS A 54 3.58 28.72 17.24
N LYS A 55 3.90 28.28 18.46
CA LYS A 55 3.58 28.97 19.71
C LYS A 55 4.76 29.79 20.18
#